data_AF-A0A2K3JCP5-F1
#
_entry.id   AF-A0A2K3JCP5-F1
#
_cell.length_a   1.000
_cell.length_b   1.000
_cell.length_c   1.000
_cell.angle_alpha   90.00
_cell.angle_beta   90.00
_cell.angle_gamma   90.00
#
_symmetry.space_group_name_H-M   'P 1'
#
loop_
_entity.id
_entity.type
_entity.pdbx_description
1 polymer ?
#
loop_
_entity_poly.entity_id
_entity_poly.type
_entity_poly.pdbx_seq_one_letter_code
_entity_poly.pdbx_strand_id
1 'polypeptide(L)'
;MELFNSVGIELEIENLTPNDLNSPNLGFRIHRDASCESDGFTSNGIKIDVENSTKELLELIPLRKNTFGCELVTAGVLDTSNLDYLYKLKSLTNLLISKGESTKSYRAGFHVHINLSYNIKIIKSVLRLARHLEQVLYLLGGMGYDYRGFKNDSTYCRPITKYGPVCVPTGRGDFSQVFTIAELLGCKDTEEFKMKYGDIARLKGNHYIPIRYHGINLLPLFTQGSLEFRMFNKSLNPYYLMSIIEFCKAFSEYAVHSSFLSLKEENLLKENSVFDVKGEENRQKILDTFSHFLQLSNLRNEQIIDTLYDILSYSSVDSIVLPNKYIFSHLMFHRQGNRCPTHWQNGNYTANVIPKNKISTPNFEDIHVLRERNPDFRIREPQRIMENLNNFIRRPTRTPIRNATNNLTRLVTIINRDYGEIFGGPRRNEHDERYFVVHGNEEYTGDILRIYFDPTNFLIIRSDLGSREDFEEWEEMNRETIEEIVGEELEINDEIPEPEEPQNPEENYHRPTLRFNRWTQTGNFTTTANTTNDTDENRPF
;
A
#
# COMPACT_ATOMS: atom_id res chain seq x y z
N MET A 1 6.39 -29.85 -11.47
CA MET A 1 6.29 -29.43 -10.05
C MET A 1 6.62 -27.94 -9.85
N GLU A 2 7.18 -27.21 -10.82
CA GLU A 2 7.63 -25.81 -10.61
C GLU A 2 6.62 -24.72 -10.98
N LEU A 3 5.44 -25.07 -11.54
CA LEU A 3 4.54 -24.09 -12.16
C LEU A 3 4.06 -23.01 -11.17
N PHE A 4 3.80 -23.38 -9.91
CA PHE A 4 3.21 -22.49 -8.91
C PHE A 4 4.22 -21.81 -7.98
N ASN A 5 5.51 -22.20 -8.05
CA ASN A 5 6.52 -21.68 -7.13
C ASN A 5 7.12 -20.35 -7.58
N SER A 6 6.87 -19.94 -8.84
CA SER A 6 7.28 -18.66 -9.38
C SER A 6 6.10 -17.70 -9.46
N VAL A 7 6.13 -16.64 -8.66
CA VAL A 7 5.03 -15.68 -8.50
C VAL A 7 5.49 -14.29 -8.92
N GLY A 8 4.71 -13.61 -9.75
CA GLY A 8 4.85 -12.17 -9.95
C GLY A 8 3.99 -11.43 -8.92
N ILE A 9 4.46 -10.31 -8.38
CA ILE A 9 3.63 -9.44 -7.54
C ILE A 9 3.72 -7.99 -8.01
N GLU A 10 2.63 -7.27 -7.84
CA GLU A 10 2.51 -5.83 -8.06
C GLU A 10 1.99 -5.20 -6.76
N LEU A 11 2.70 -4.22 -6.22
CA LEU A 11 2.29 -3.47 -5.04
C LEU A 11 2.15 -2.00 -5.41
N GLU A 12 0.92 -1.50 -5.39
CA GLU A 12 0.67 -0.07 -5.54
C GLU A 12 0.97 0.66 -4.23
N ILE A 13 1.58 1.84 -4.32
CA ILE A 13 1.87 2.73 -3.19
C ILE A 13 1.41 4.15 -3.52
N GLU A 14 1.10 4.99 -2.52
CA GLU A 14 0.38 6.25 -2.73
C GLU A 14 1.06 7.51 -2.15
N ASN A 15 1.99 7.35 -1.20
CA ASN A 15 2.60 8.47 -0.48
C ASN A 15 4.03 8.77 -0.89
N LEU A 16 4.67 7.86 -1.62
CA LEU A 16 6.03 8.03 -2.12
C LEU A 16 6.03 8.39 -3.61
N THR A 17 7.07 9.10 -4.02
CA THR A 17 7.39 9.31 -5.43
C THR A 17 8.35 8.22 -5.91
N PRO A 18 8.42 7.94 -7.23
CA PRO A 18 9.43 7.04 -7.79
C PRO A 18 10.87 7.37 -7.37
N ASN A 19 11.18 8.64 -7.13
CA ASN A 19 12.53 9.07 -6.74
C ASN A 19 12.87 8.69 -5.30
N ASP A 20 11.88 8.54 -4.42
CA ASP A 20 12.07 8.14 -3.02
C ASP A 20 12.50 6.67 -2.90
N LEU A 21 12.25 5.90 -3.96
CA LEU A 21 12.47 4.46 -4.07
C LEU A 21 13.73 4.10 -4.87
N ASN A 22 14.61 5.06 -5.15
CA ASN A 22 15.92 4.83 -5.77
C ASN A 22 16.85 4.02 -4.83
N SER A 23 16.52 2.75 -4.60
CA SER A 23 17.33 1.78 -3.87
C SER A 23 17.61 0.61 -4.81
N PRO A 24 18.87 0.38 -5.23
CA PRO A 24 19.19 -0.51 -6.33
C PRO A 24 18.96 -2.02 -6.09
N ASN A 25 18.54 -2.47 -4.91
CA ASN A 25 18.73 -3.88 -4.52
C ASN A 25 17.50 -4.65 -4.02
N LEU A 26 16.27 -4.14 -4.16
CA LEU A 26 15.09 -4.88 -3.67
C LEU A 26 14.54 -5.93 -4.65
N GLY A 27 14.99 -5.94 -5.91
CA GLY A 27 14.44 -6.83 -6.93
C GLY A 27 13.04 -6.43 -7.40
N PHE A 28 12.69 -5.15 -7.30
CA PHE A 28 11.45 -4.56 -7.82
C PHE A 28 11.77 -3.47 -8.84
N ARG A 29 10.92 -3.34 -9.85
CA ARG A 29 10.88 -2.27 -10.85
C ARG A 29 9.76 -1.32 -10.51
N ILE A 30 9.97 -0.04 -10.76
CA ILE A 30 8.98 1.00 -10.55
C ILE A 30 8.27 1.27 -11.87
N HIS A 31 6.94 1.21 -11.85
CA HIS A 31 6.04 1.52 -12.96
C HIS A 31 5.18 2.74 -12.62
N ARG A 32 4.86 3.55 -13.65
CA ARG A 32 4.11 4.82 -13.56
C ARG A 32 2.71 4.72 -14.19
N ASP A 33 2.00 3.68 -13.83
CA ASP A 33 0.64 3.37 -14.29
C ASP A 33 -0.27 2.93 -13.13
N ALA A 34 0.15 3.22 -11.89
CA ALA A 34 -0.62 2.89 -10.72
C ALA A 34 -1.93 3.71 -10.68
N SER A 35 -3.03 3.02 -10.41
CA SER A 35 -4.35 3.65 -10.30
C SER A 35 -4.46 4.63 -9.12
N CYS A 36 -3.51 4.53 -8.18
CA CYS A 36 -3.41 5.39 -7.01
C CYS A 36 -2.56 6.67 -7.21
N GLU A 37 -2.00 6.90 -8.41
CA GLU A 37 -1.24 8.13 -8.68
C GLU A 37 -2.05 9.39 -8.36
N SER A 38 -1.40 10.34 -7.68
CA SER A 38 -2.00 11.62 -7.31
C SER A 38 -0.97 12.74 -7.42
N ASP A 39 -1.43 13.90 -7.91
CA ASP A 39 -0.62 15.11 -7.87
C ASP A 39 -0.63 15.67 -6.45
N GLY A 40 0.53 16.13 -5.99
CA GLY A 40 0.65 16.80 -4.71
C GLY A 40 1.82 17.76 -4.69
N PHE A 41 2.06 18.35 -3.53
CA PHE A 41 3.19 19.25 -3.31
C PHE A 41 4.14 18.63 -2.30
N THR A 42 5.42 18.96 -2.45
CA THR A 42 6.45 18.66 -1.46
C THR A 42 7.13 19.93 -1.00
N SER A 43 7.60 19.92 0.24
CA SER A 43 8.59 20.87 0.74
C SER A 43 9.76 20.08 1.32
N ASN A 44 10.97 20.33 0.81
CA ASN A 44 12.19 19.62 1.24
C ASN A 44 12.06 18.07 1.21
N GLY A 45 11.26 17.53 0.27
CA GLY A 45 11.04 16.09 0.12
C GLY A 45 9.89 15.52 0.95
N ILE A 46 9.21 16.34 1.77
CA ILE A 46 8.05 15.92 2.56
C ILE A 46 6.76 16.26 1.80
N LYS A 47 5.84 15.30 1.65
CA LYS A 47 4.51 15.52 1.07
C LYS A 47 3.73 16.51 1.94
N ILE A 48 3.19 17.56 1.32
CA ILE A 48 2.35 18.56 1.98
C ILE A 48 0.91 18.31 1.57
N ASP A 49 0.05 18.09 2.56
CA ASP A 49 -1.39 18.07 2.36
C ASP A 49 -1.92 19.50 2.25
N VAL A 50 -2.27 19.88 1.03
CA VAL A 50 -2.71 21.23 0.71
C VAL A 50 -4.19 21.44 1.07
N GLU A 51 -5.00 20.37 1.11
CA GLU A 51 -6.44 20.50 1.40
C GLU A 51 -6.69 20.99 2.82
N ASN A 52 -5.79 20.63 3.74
CA ASN A 52 -5.86 21.01 5.16
C ASN A 52 -4.94 22.18 5.54
N SER A 53 -4.22 22.76 4.59
CA SER A 53 -3.26 23.84 4.84
C SER A 53 -3.87 25.22 4.61
N THR A 54 -3.56 26.19 5.48
CA THR A 54 -3.97 27.59 5.25
C THR A 54 -3.18 28.19 4.09
N LYS A 55 -3.84 29.05 3.30
CA LYS A 55 -3.22 29.74 2.15
C LYS A 55 -1.93 30.49 2.54
N GLU A 56 -1.91 31.06 3.74
CA GLU A 56 -0.76 31.78 4.31
C GLU A 56 0.45 30.87 4.56
N LEU A 57 0.23 29.63 5.05
CA LEU A 57 1.31 28.65 5.22
C LEU A 57 1.89 28.20 3.86
N LEU A 58 1.03 28.02 2.86
CA LEU A 58 1.44 27.61 1.52
C LEU A 58 2.27 28.68 0.79
N GLU A 59 2.07 29.97 1.11
CA GLU A 59 2.86 31.08 0.56
C GLU A 59 4.26 31.19 1.17
N LEU A 60 4.45 30.69 2.40
CA LEU A 60 5.73 30.76 3.12
C LEU A 60 6.65 29.56 2.84
N ILE A 61 6.11 28.48 2.30
CA ILE A 61 6.83 27.22 2.10
C ILE A 61 7.20 27.07 0.62
N PRO A 62 8.48 26.80 0.27
CA PRO A 62 8.86 26.53 -1.11
C PRO A 62 8.28 25.19 -1.56
N LEU A 63 7.11 25.23 -2.19
CA LEU A 63 6.42 24.04 -2.69
C LEU A 63 6.95 23.61 -4.06
N ARG A 64 7.22 22.32 -4.20
CA ARG A 64 7.49 21.66 -5.48
C ARG A 64 6.36 20.70 -5.79
N LYS A 65 5.73 20.87 -6.95
CA LYS A 65 4.74 19.91 -7.44
C LYS A 65 5.43 18.59 -7.78
N ASN A 66 4.86 17.49 -7.31
CA ASN A 66 5.29 16.13 -7.61
C ASN A 66 4.07 15.24 -7.89
N THR A 67 4.30 14.13 -8.57
CA THR A 67 3.33 13.03 -8.69
C THR A 67 3.73 11.96 -7.70
N PHE A 68 2.82 11.66 -6.79
CA PHE A 68 2.92 10.61 -5.79
C PHE A 68 2.22 9.36 -6.26
N GLY A 69 2.68 8.25 -5.73
CA GLY A 69 2.24 6.92 -6.04
C GLY A 69 2.95 6.33 -7.26
N CYS A 70 3.08 5.01 -7.22
CA CYS A 70 3.64 4.20 -8.29
C CYS A 70 3.32 2.72 -8.03
N GLU A 71 3.62 1.88 -9.00
CA GLU A 71 3.50 0.44 -8.88
C GLU A 71 4.90 -0.19 -8.75
N LEU A 72 5.05 -1.07 -7.76
CA LEU A 72 6.25 -1.86 -7.55
C LEU A 72 6.01 -3.27 -8.07
N VAL A 73 6.64 -3.61 -9.18
CA VAL A 73 6.51 -4.92 -9.84
C VAL A 73 7.79 -5.71 -9.62
N THR A 74 7.72 -7.00 -9.33
CA THR A 74 8.94 -7.83 -9.23
C THR A 74 9.78 -7.75 -10.52
N ALA A 75 11.10 -7.59 -10.39
CA ALA A 75 12.05 -7.49 -11.51
C ALA A 75 12.32 -8.85 -12.20
N GLY A 76 11.31 -9.73 -12.20
CA GLY A 76 11.35 -11.14 -12.52
C GLY A 76 10.21 -11.87 -11.79
N VAL A 77 10.37 -13.17 -11.57
CA VAL A 77 9.49 -13.95 -10.70
C VAL A 77 10.11 -14.08 -9.31
N LEU A 78 9.27 -13.97 -8.29
CA LEU A 78 9.62 -14.30 -6.92
C LEU A 78 9.59 -15.82 -6.76
N ASP A 79 10.72 -16.40 -6.37
CA ASP A 79 10.78 -17.81 -5.97
C ASP A 79 10.15 -17.97 -4.58
N THR A 80 9.09 -18.76 -4.52
CA THR A 80 8.30 -19.06 -3.31
C THR A 80 8.45 -20.52 -2.88
N SER A 81 9.47 -21.22 -3.37
CA SER A 81 9.77 -22.61 -2.97
C SER A 81 10.34 -22.72 -1.55
N ASN A 82 10.90 -21.62 -1.03
CA ASN A 82 11.43 -21.52 0.32
C ASN A 82 10.90 -20.26 1.03
N LEU A 83 11.19 -20.08 2.32
CA LEU A 83 10.70 -18.92 3.09
C LEU A 83 11.54 -17.64 2.91
N ASP A 84 12.60 -17.65 2.09
CA ASP A 84 13.48 -16.48 1.92
C ASP A 84 12.75 -15.29 1.28
N TYR A 85 11.68 -15.55 0.52
CA TYR A 85 10.89 -14.46 -0.03
C TYR A 85 10.14 -13.67 1.06
N LEU A 86 9.85 -14.25 2.23
CA LEU A 86 9.33 -13.50 3.38
C LEU A 86 10.34 -12.43 3.82
N TYR A 87 11.65 -12.73 3.80
CA TYR A 87 12.67 -11.73 4.09
C TYR A 87 12.67 -10.59 3.08
N LYS A 88 12.45 -10.89 1.79
CA LYS A 88 12.30 -9.86 0.74
C LYS A 88 11.06 -8.99 0.98
N LEU A 89 9.93 -9.60 1.33
CA LEU A 89 8.70 -8.87 1.67
C LEU A 89 8.89 -7.99 2.92
N LYS A 90 9.53 -8.50 3.98
CA LYS A 90 9.89 -7.73 5.18
C LYS A 90 10.79 -6.55 4.84
N SER A 91 11.84 -6.78 4.05
CA SER A 91 12.78 -5.74 3.64
C SER A 91 12.09 -4.65 2.82
N LEU A 92 11.22 -5.03 1.89
CA LEU A 92 10.42 -4.10 1.09
C LEU A 92 9.48 -3.28 1.97
N THR A 93 8.65 -3.93 2.77
CA THR A 93 7.65 -3.26 3.61
C THR A 93 8.29 -2.34 4.64
N ASN A 94 9.37 -2.76 5.30
CA ASN A 94 10.13 -1.91 6.21
C ASN A 94 10.74 -0.69 5.50
N LEU A 95 11.29 -0.86 4.29
CA LEU A 95 11.78 0.28 3.52
C LEU A 95 10.65 1.27 3.23
N LEU A 96 9.51 0.79 2.74
CA LEU A 96 8.36 1.65 2.40
C LEU A 96 7.85 2.42 3.63
N ILE A 97 7.71 1.75 4.78
CA ILE A 97 7.32 2.37 6.05
C ILE A 97 8.36 3.42 6.46
N SER A 98 9.66 3.10 6.40
CA SER A 98 10.74 4.03 6.76
C SER A 98 10.79 5.30 5.89
N LYS A 99 10.20 5.23 4.69
CA LYS A 99 10.10 6.34 3.75
C LYS A 99 8.82 7.15 3.90
N GLY A 100 7.87 6.71 4.74
CA GLY A 100 6.60 7.39 4.99
C GLY A 100 5.41 6.85 4.19
N GLU A 101 5.51 5.64 3.63
CA GLU A 101 4.35 4.99 3.02
C GLU A 101 3.36 4.53 4.11
N SER A 102 2.06 4.72 3.86
CA SER A 102 1.01 4.25 4.78
C SER A 102 0.86 2.73 4.71
N THR A 103 0.57 2.10 5.85
CA THR A 103 0.42 0.64 5.94
C THR A 103 -0.87 0.11 5.31
N LYS A 104 -1.87 0.98 5.09
CA LYS A 104 -3.19 0.68 4.52
C LYS A 104 -3.55 1.73 3.44
N SER A 105 -4.42 1.37 2.50
CA SER A 105 -4.95 2.30 1.48
C SER A 105 -6.30 1.83 0.95
N TYR A 106 -7.19 2.79 0.71
CA TYR A 106 -8.45 2.57 -0.03
C TYR A 106 -8.33 2.86 -1.54
N ARG A 107 -7.12 3.17 -2.02
CA ARG A 107 -6.84 3.43 -3.43
C ARG A 107 -5.92 2.38 -4.01
N ALA A 108 -4.81 2.11 -3.32
CA ALA A 108 -3.79 1.18 -3.75
C ALA A 108 -4.18 -0.28 -3.49
N GLY A 109 -3.81 -1.17 -4.41
CA GLY A 109 -3.97 -2.61 -4.33
C GLY A 109 -2.66 -3.39 -4.24
N PHE A 110 -2.81 -4.69 -4.01
CA PHE A 110 -1.78 -5.69 -4.13
C PHE A 110 -2.25 -6.75 -5.14
N HIS A 111 -1.49 -6.98 -6.20
CA HIS A 111 -1.79 -7.97 -7.22
C HIS A 111 -0.83 -9.14 -7.15
N VAL A 112 -1.37 -10.34 -7.37
CA VAL A 112 -0.59 -11.59 -7.40
C VAL A 112 -0.78 -12.26 -8.74
N HIS A 113 0.32 -12.58 -9.40
CA HIS A 113 0.38 -13.29 -10.68
C HIS A 113 0.93 -14.69 -10.46
N ILE A 114 0.09 -15.70 -10.63
CA ILE A 114 0.48 -17.10 -10.53
C ILE A 114 0.66 -17.66 -11.93
N ASN A 115 1.84 -18.18 -12.25
CA ASN A 115 2.05 -18.86 -13.52
C ASN A 115 1.11 -20.06 -13.65
N LEU A 116 0.39 -20.13 -14.76
CA LEU A 116 -0.71 -21.06 -14.96
C LEU A 116 -0.82 -21.45 -16.43
N SER A 117 -0.55 -22.72 -16.72
CA SER A 117 -0.89 -23.29 -18.02
C SER A 117 -2.41 -23.38 -18.14
N TYR A 118 -2.95 -23.05 -19.32
CA TYR A 118 -4.39 -23.01 -19.51
C TYR A 118 -4.85 -23.93 -20.65
N ASN A 119 -6.03 -24.50 -20.42
CA ASN A 119 -6.91 -25.05 -21.44
C ASN A 119 -8.35 -24.77 -20.99
N ILE A 120 -9.33 -25.04 -21.84
CA ILE A 120 -10.73 -24.74 -21.53
C ILE A 120 -11.22 -25.37 -20.22
N LYS A 121 -10.71 -26.55 -19.82
CA LYS A 121 -11.09 -27.19 -18.56
C LYS A 121 -10.56 -26.37 -17.37
N ILE A 122 -9.27 -26.02 -17.38
CA ILE A 122 -8.62 -25.24 -16.33
C ILE A 122 -9.26 -23.85 -16.19
N ILE A 123 -9.50 -23.15 -17.30
CA ILE A 123 -10.11 -21.82 -17.28
C ILE A 123 -11.50 -21.87 -16.63
N LYS A 124 -12.31 -22.87 -16.97
CA LYS A 124 -13.62 -23.04 -16.34
C LYS A 124 -13.53 -23.46 -14.88
N SER A 125 -12.54 -24.27 -14.52
CA SER A 125 -12.26 -24.61 -13.12
C SER A 125 -11.96 -23.36 -12.29
N VAL A 126 -11.08 -22.48 -12.79
CA VAL A 126 -10.78 -21.18 -12.18
C VAL A 126 -12.05 -20.35 -11.99
N LEU A 127 -12.88 -20.22 -13.03
CA LEU A 127 -14.13 -19.45 -12.93
C LEU A 127 -15.12 -20.04 -11.92
N ARG A 128 -15.28 -21.36 -11.88
CA ARG A 128 -16.17 -22.00 -10.90
C ARG A 128 -15.70 -21.79 -9.49
N LEU A 129 -14.42 -21.98 -9.24
CA LEU A 129 -13.82 -21.80 -7.93
C LEU A 129 -13.91 -20.32 -7.50
N ALA A 130 -13.58 -19.39 -8.39
CA ALA A 130 -13.72 -17.95 -8.13
C ALA A 130 -15.16 -17.56 -7.81
N ARG A 131 -16.14 -18.12 -8.54
CA ARG A 131 -17.58 -17.89 -8.30
C ARG A 131 -18.04 -18.46 -6.96
N HIS A 132 -17.51 -19.62 -6.58
CA HIS A 132 -17.83 -20.28 -5.32
C HIS A 132 -17.17 -19.58 -4.11
N LEU A 133 -15.96 -19.05 -4.29
CA LEU A 133 -15.18 -18.38 -3.26
C LEU A 133 -15.31 -16.85 -3.31
N GLU A 134 -16.24 -16.28 -4.08
CA GLU A 134 -16.24 -14.82 -4.31
C GLU A 134 -16.33 -14.02 -3.01
N GLN A 135 -17.22 -14.40 -2.08
CA GLN A 135 -17.29 -13.80 -0.75
C GLN A 135 -15.98 -13.90 0.03
N VAL A 136 -15.33 -15.07 0.02
CA VAL A 136 -14.05 -15.32 0.69
C VAL A 136 -12.95 -14.45 0.07
N LEU A 137 -12.86 -14.42 -1.26
CA LEU A 137 -11.88 -13.64 -2.01
C LEU A 137 -11.96 -12.15 -1.70
N TYR A 138 -13.19 -11.62 -1.63
CA TYR A 138 -13.40 -10.20 -1.36
C TYR A 138 -13.17 -9.86 0.12
N LEU A 139 -13.48 -10.76 1.05
CA LEU A 139 -13.19 -10.55 2.48
C LEU A 139 -11.69 -10.65 2.78
N LEU A 140 -10.98 -11.60 2.15
CA LEU A 140 -9.51 -11.63 2.10
C LEU A 140 -8.96 -10.37 1.44
N GLY A 141 -9.66 -9.86 0.43
CA GLY A 141 -9.38 -8.61 -0.28
C GLY A 141 -9.25 -7.40 0.65
N GLY A 142 -9.93 -7.40 1.80
CA GLY A 142 -9.82 -6.36 2.82
C GLY A 142 -8.45 -6.26 3.48
N MET A 143 -7.66 -7.34 3.49
CA MET A 143 -6.31 -7.38 4.05
C MET A 143 -6.26 -6.95 5.54
N GLY A 144 -7.26 -7.37 6.32
CA GLY A 144 -7.41 -7.10 7.75
C GLY A 144 -7.91 -5.69 8.07
N TYR A 145 -8.67 -5.12 7.14
CA TYR A 145 -9.48 -3.90 7.31
C TYR A 145 -10.57 -3.87 6.23
N ASP A 146 -11.29 -2.77 6.11
CA ASP A 146 -12.36 -2.63 5.12
C ASP A 146 -11.85 -2.80 3.68
N TYR A 147 -12.57 -3.61 2.89
CA TYR A 147 -12.31 -3.77 1.48
C TYR A 147 -12.49 -2.44 0.72
N ARG A 148 -11.51 -2.06 -0.12
CA ARG A 148 -11.51 -0.76 -0.81
C ARG A 148 -12.68 -0.56 -1.77
N GLY A 149 -13.26 -1.65 -2.25
CA GLY A 149 -14.45 -1.63 -3.07
C GLY A 149 -15.65 -0.95 -2.41
N PHE A 150 -15.72 -0.97 -1.08
CA PHE A 150 -16.73 -0.24 -0.32
C PHE A 150 -16.73 1.27 -0.63
N LYS A 151 -15.54 1.86 -0.78
CA LYS A 151 -15.38 3.31 -1.01
C LYS A 151 -15.56 3.69 -2.47
N ASN A 152 -15.14 2.82 -3.40
CA ASN A 152 -15.12 3.12 -4.83
C ASN A 152 -16.07 2.26 -5.67
N ASP A 153 -17.09 1.64 -5.05
CA ASP A 153 -18.04 0.73 -5.70
C ASP A 153 -17.37 -0.46 -6.46
N SER A 154 -16.19 -0.89 -6.00
CA SER A 154 -15.34 -1.89 -6.67
C SER A 154 -15.01 -1.54 -8.12
N THR A 155 -14.94 -0.26 -8.45
CA THR A 155 -14.82 0.24 -9.83
C THR A 155 -13.55 -0.24 -10.56
N TYR A 156 -12.49 -0.53 -9.80
CA TYR A 156 -11.22 -1.07 -10.30
C TYR A 156 -11.13 -2.60 -10.27
N CYS A 157 -12.03 -3.24 -9.54
CA CYS A 157 -11.93 -4.66 -9.24
C CYS A 157 -13.32 -5.24 -8.93
N ARG A 158 -14.18 -5.29 -9.94
CA ARG A 158 -15.55 -5.77 -9.77
C ARG A 158 -15.63 -7.28 -9.52
N PRO A 159 -16.62 -7.75 -8.76
CA PRO A 159 -16.91 -9.18 -8.66
C PRO A 159 -17.21 -9.77 -10.04
N ILE A 160 -17.14 -11.10 -10.17
CA ILE A 160 -17.40 -11.79 -11.43
C ILE A 160 -18.85 -12.29 -11.56
N THR A 161 -19.61 -12.29 -10.45
CA THR A 161 -21.02 -12.74 -10.41
C THR A 161 -22.01 -11.57 -10.56
N LYS A 162 -23.27 -11.90 -10.89
CA LYS A 162 -24.43 -10.99 -10.91
C LYS A 162 -24.14 -9.62 -11.52
N TYR A 163 -24.26 -8.55 -10.73
CA TYR A 163 -24.04 -7.16 -11.14
C TYR A 163 -22.56 -6.77 -11.26
N GLY A 164 -21.65 -7.72 -10.98
CA GLY A 164 -20.22 -7.55 -10.86
C GLY A 164 -19.57 -7.03 -12.13
N PRO A 165 -19.31 -7.87 -13.16
CA PRO A 165 -18.54 -7.47 -14.33
C PRO A 165 -19.01 -6.13 -14.89
N VAL A 166 -18.06 -5.24 -15.18
CA VAL A 166 -18.36 -3.88 -15.64
C VAL A 166 -19.20 -3.89 -16.92
N CYS A 167 -20.06 -2.87 -17.05
CA CYS A 167 -20.87 -2.67 -18.23
C CYS A 167 -20.20 -1.71 -19.21
N VAL A 168 -20.39 -1.98 -20.51
CA VAL A 168 -19.90 -1.16 -21.61
C VAL A 168 -21.00 -0.92 -22.65
N PRO A 169 -20.95 0.18 -23.44
CA PRO A 169 -21.95 0.46 -24.47
C PRO A 169 -21.92 -0.56 -25.62
N THR A 170 -23.07 -0.93 -26.18
CA THR A 170 -23.21 -1.91 -27.29
C THR A 170 -23.36 -1.27 -28.67
N GLY A 171 -23.08 0.03 -28.82
CA GLY A 171 -23.16 0.76 -30.09
C GLY A 171 -24.58 1.12 -30.57
N ARG A 172 -25.63 0.55 -29.97
CA ARG A 172 -27.06 0.86 -30.26
C ARG A 172 -27.72 1.73 -29.19
N GLY A 173 -26.95 2.40 -28.34
CA GLY A 173 -27.45 3.16 -27.19
C GLY A 173 -27.74 2.32 -25.94
N ASP A 174 -27.61 1.00 -26.07
CA ASP A 174 -27.74 0.01 -25.01
C ASP A 174 -26.37 -0.32 -24.37
N PHE A 175 -26.40 -1.10 -23.30
CA PHE A 175 -25.21 -1.55 -22.58
C PHE A 175 -25.28 -3.06 -22.34
N SER A 176 -24.15 -3.67 -22.03
CA SER A 176 -24.09 -5.04 -21.54
C SER A 176 -22.87 -5.20 -20.63
N GLN A 177 -22.89 -6.22 -19.78
CA GLN A 177 -21.69 -6.68 -19.08
C GLN A 177 -20.67 -7.18 -20.09
N VAL A 178 -19.38 -6.98 -19.78
CA VAL A 178 -18.27 -7.46 -20.62
C VAL A 178 -18.27 -8.99 -20.81
N PHE A 179 -18.82 -9.74 -19.87
CA PHE A 179 -19.11 -11.18 -19.98
C PHE A 179 -20.15 -11.60 -18.94
N THR A 180 -20.69 -12.81 -19.09
CA THR A 180 -21.42 -13.51 -18.04
C THR A 180 -20.79 -14.87 -17.74
N ILE A 181 -20.80 -15.29 -16.47
CA ILE A 181 -20.20 -16.58 -16.08
C ILE A 181 -20.90 -17.77 -16.75
N ALA A 182 -22.23 -17.73 -16.87
CA ALA A 182 -22.99 -18.79 -17.52
C ALA A 182 -22.52 -19.03 -18.96
N GLU A 183 -22.30 -17.97 -19.74
CA GLU A 183 -21.83 -18.06 -21.11
C GLU A 183 -20.40 -18.58 -21.21
N LEU A 184 -19.49 -18.08 -20.35
CA LEU A 184 -18.10 -18.53 -20.30
C LEU A 184 -17.97 -20.01 -19.92
N LEU A 185 -18.78 -20.46 -18.95
CA LEU A 185 -18.84 -21.88 -18.57
C LEU A 185 -19.49 -22.75 -19.66
N GLY A 186 -20.25 -22.16 -20.59
CA GLY A 186 -20.86 -22.83 -21.73
C GLY A 186 -19.92 -23.06 -22.93
N CYS A 187 -18.79 -22.37 -23.02
CA CYS A 187 -17.86 -22.43 -24.16
C CYS A 187 -17.31 -23.84 -24.42
N LYS A 188 -17.23 -24.29 -25.67
CA LYS A 188 -16.77 -25.65 -26.01
C LYS A 188 -15.25 -25.77 -25.97
N ASP A 189 -14.57 -24.71 -26.38
CA ASP A 189 -13.12 -24.65 -26.49
C ASP A 189 -12.57 -23.29 -26.03
N THR A 190 -11.25 -23.19 -26.02
CA THR A 190 -10.51 -22.00 -25.59
C THR A 190 -10.73 -20.80 -26.51
N GLU A 191 -10.95 -21.00 -27.80
CA GLU A 191 -11.10 -19.89 -28.75
C GLU A 191 -12.50 -19.29 -28.63
N GLU A 192 -13.55 -20.11 -28.51
CA GLU A 192 -14.89 -19.64 -28.15
C GLU A 192 -14.88 -18.86 -26.83
N PHE A 193 -14.14 -19.35 -25.83
CA PHE A 193 -13.97 -18.65 -24.56
C PHE A 193 -13.33 -17.27 -24.74
N LYS A 194 -12.18 -17.19 -25.42
CA LYS A 194 -11.49 -15.91 -25.65
C LYS A 194 -12.36 -14.92 -26.42
N MET A 195 -13.15 -15.40 -27.38
CA MET A 195 -14.11 -14.56 -28.10
C MET A 195 -15.19 -13.99 -27.18
N LYS A 196 -15.81 -14.82 -26.32
CA LYS A 196 -16.87 -14.39 -25.39
C LYS A 196 -16.36 -13.59 -24.18
N TYR A 197 -15.10 -13.78 -23.79
CA TYR A 197 -14.48 -13.03 -22.70
C TYR A 197 -14.09 -11.61 -23.15
N GLY A 198 -13.58 -11.43 -24.37
CA GLY A 198 -13.01 -10.14 -24.76
C GLY A 198 -12.64 -9.94 -26.22
N ASP A 199 -12.53 -10.98 -27.05
CA ASP A 199 -11.79 -10.96 -28.32
C ASP A 199 -10.34 -10.45 -28.11
N ILE A 200 -9.62 -11.22 -27.29
CA ILE A 200 -8.27 -10.92 -26.82
C ILE A 200 -7.29 -10.67 -27.97
N ALA A 201 -7.50 -11.30 -29.12
CA ALA A 201 -6.66 -11.11 -30.30
C ALA A 201 -6.64 -9.64 -30.77
N ARG A 202 -7.78 -8.94 -30.65
CA ARG A 202 -7.91 -7.52 -31.03
C ARG A 202 -7.55 -6.54 -29.92
N LEU A 203 -7.38 -7.03 -28.70
CA LEU A 203 -7.02 -6.22 -27.53
C LEU A 203 -5.50 -6.16 -27.28
N LYS A 204 -4.69 -6.81 -28.14
CA LYS A 204 -3.23 -6.81 -28.05
C LYS A 204 -2.68 -5.37 -28.04
N GLY A 205 -1.92 -5.06 -26.99
CA GLY A 205 -1.24 -3.77 -26.83
C GLY A 205 -2.04 -2.68 -26.11
N ASN A 206 -3.30 -2.94 -25.70
CA ASN A 206 -4.05 -1.99 -24.88
C ASN A 206 -4.20 -2.51 -23.43
N HIS A 207 -3.63 -1.76 -22.49
CA HIS A 207 -3.72 -2.04 -21.05
C HIS A 207 -5.01 -1.50 -20.42
N TYR A 208 -5.65 -0.48 -21.01
CA TYR A 208 -6.85 0.15 -20.47
C TYR A 208 -8.09 -0.42 -21.16
N ILE A 209 -8.46 -1.63 -20.76
CA ILE A 209 -9.62 -2.32 -21.33
C ILE A 209 -10.56 -2.83 -20.22
N PRO A 210 -11.89 -2.60 -20.35
CA PRO A 210 -12.87 -2.95 -19.31
C PRO A 210 -12.80 -4.40 -18.81
N ILE A 211 -12.41 -5.34 -19.66
CA ILE A 211 -12.33 -6.77 -19.33
C ILE A 211 -11.29 -7.10 -18.25
N ARG A 212 -10.33 -6.21 -17.93
CA ARG A 212 -9.34 -6.47 -16.88
C ARG A 212 -9.87 -6.27 -15.46
N TYR A 213 -10.91 -5.45 -15.30
CA TYR A 213 -11.24 -4.84 -14.01
C TYR A 213 -12.24 -5.67 -13.22
N HIS A 214 -11.81 -6.89 -12.90
CA HIS A 214 -12.51 -7.78 -11.99
C HIS A 214 -11.53 -8.57 -11.11
N GLY A 215 -12.05 -9.17 -10.04
CA GLY A 215 -11.26 -9.85 -9.01
C GLY A 215 -10.18 -10.78 -9.54
N ILE A 216 -10.57 -11.71 -10.41
CA ILE A 216 -9.69 -12.72 -11.01
C ILE A 216 -9.52 -12.41 -12.49
N ASN A 217 -8.47 -11.69 -12.87
CA ASN A 217 -8.24 -11.25 -14.25
C ASN A 217 -7.60 -12.37 -15.07
N LEU A 218 -8.28 -12.77 -16.16
CA LEU A 218 -7.81 -13.83 -17.05
C LEU A 218 -7.02 -13.27 -18.24
N LEU A 219 -7.00 -11.96 -18.49
CA LEU A 219 -6.27 -11.41 -19.62
C LEU A 219 -4.77 -11.79 -19.61
N PRO A 220 -4.03 -11.66 -18.48
CA PRO A 220 -2.63 -12.07 -18.41
C PRO A 220 -2.44 -13.56 -18.65
N LEU A 221 -3.46 -14.39 -18.39
CA LEU A 221 -3.37 -15.83 -18.63
C LEU A 221 -3.17 -16.11 -20.12
N PHE A 222 -3.85 -15.35 -20.97
CA PHE A 222 -3.79 -15.51 -22.41
C PHE A 222 -2.61 -14.81 -23.07
N THR A 223 -2.08 -13.76 -22.44
CA THR A 223 -0.98 -12.94 -23.02
C THR A 223 0.38 -13.24 -22.43
N GLN A 224 0.45 -13.64 -21.17
CA GLN A 224 1.66 -13.83 -20.38
C GLN A 224 1.75 -15.22 -19.72
N GLY A 225 0.65 -15.98 -19.69
CA GLY A 225 0.62 -17.30 -19.05
C GLY A 225 0.43 -17.25 -17.53
N SER A 226 -0.05 -16.13 -16.97
CA SER A 226 -0.27 -15.98 -15.53
C SER A 226 -1.73 -15.66 -15.19
N LEU A 227 -2.25 -16.25 -14.12
CA LEU A 227 -3.52 -15.85 -13.53
C LEU A 227 -3.29 -14.69 -12.57
N GLU A 228 -4.05 -13.61 -12.72
CA GLU A 228 -3.89 -12.41 -11.91
C GLU A 228 -5.04 -12.23 -10.91
N PHE A 229 -4.69 -12.03 -9.65
CA PHE A 229 -5.60 -11.71 -8.56
C PHE A 229 -5.46 -10.23 -8.22
N ARG A 230 -6.55 -9.46 -8.33
CA ARG A 230 -6.52 -7.99 -8.23
C ARG A 230 -7.28 -7.44 -7.02
N MET A 231 -7.98 -8.28 -6.26
CA MET A 231 -8.90 -7.81 -5.21
C MET A 231 -8.22 -7.38 -3.93
N PHE A 232 -6.95 -7.69 -3.70
CA PHE A 232 -6.32 -7.37 -2.41
C PHE A 232 -6.01 -5.89 -2.28
N ASN A 233 -6.39 -5.30 -1.15
CA ASN A 233 -5.97 -3.95 -0.81
C ASN A 233 -4.45 -3.90 -0.60
N LYS A 234 -3.87 -2.70 -0.66
CA LYS A 234 -2.49 -2.50 -0.19
C LYS A 234 -2.38 -2.91 1.29
N SER A 235 -1.34 -3.67 1.62
CA SER A 235 -0.92 -3.92 2.99
C SER A 235 0.59 -3.88 3.06
N LEU A 236 1.14 -3.26 4.10
CA LEU A 236 2.56 -3.37 4.42
C LEU A 236 2.83 -4.37 5.55
N ASN A 237 1.87 -5.24 5.88
CA ASN A 237 2.12 -6.39 6.73
C ASN A 237 2.71 -7.54 5.87
N PRO A 238 4.00 -7.90 6.03
CA PRO A 238 4.64 -8.90 5.19
C PRO A 238 4.04 -10.31 5.35
N TYR A 239 3.47 -10.64 6.52
CA TYR A 239 2.80 -11.92 6.73
C TYR A 239 1.47 -12.01 5.99
N TYR A 240 0.75 -10.90 5.87
CA TYR A 240 -0.48 -10.85 5.08
C TYR A 240 -0.17 -11.02 3.60
N LEU A 241 0.86 -10.32 3.10
CA LEU A 241 1.33 -10.48 1.72
C LEU A 241 1.73 -11.93 1.41
N MET A 242 2.54 -12.53 2.28
CA MET A 242 2.95 -13.94 2.15
C MET A 242 1.75 -14.89 2.13
N SER A 243 0.84 -14.74 3.08
CA SER A 243 -0.31 -15.64 3.23
C SER A 243 -1.26 -15.55 2.04
N ILE A 244 -1.45 -14.36 1.47
CA ILE A 244 -2.23 -14.18 0.25
C ILE A 244 -1.55 -14.77 -0.98
N ILE A 245 -0.21 -14.65 -1.10
CA ILE A 245 0.53 -15.33 -2.16
C ILE A 245 0.30 -16.84 -2.10
N GLU A 246 0.42 -17.44 -0.92
CA GLU A 246 0.23 -18.87 -0.72
C GLU A 246 -1.23 -19.32 -0.91
N PHE A 247 -2.20 -18.49 -0.52
CA PHE A 247 -3.60 -18.70 -0.87
C PHE A 247 -3.83 -18.73 -2.39
N CYS A 248 -3.28 -17.74 -3.12
CA CYS A 248 -3.40 -17.67 -4.58
C CYS A 248 -2.75 -18.88 -5.28
N LYS A 249 -1.62 -19.36 -4.76
CA LYS A 249 -0.97 -20.61 -5.20
C LYS A 249 -1.90 -21.80 -4.98
N ALA A 250 -2.41 -21.98 -3.77
CA ALA A 250 -3.30 -23.09 -3.42
C ALA A 250 -4.62 -23.07 -4.23
N PHE A 251 -5.18 -21.88 -4.47
CA PHE A 251 -6.34 -21.69 -5.35
C PHE A 251 -6.03 -22.16 -6.76
N SER A 252 -4.92 -21.71 -7.32
CA SER A 252 -4.52 -22.01 -8.71
C SER A 252 -4.19 -23.48 -8.89
N GLU A 253 -3.47 -24.07 -7.93
CA GLU A 253 -3.16 -25.49 -7.87
C GLU A 253 -4.43 -26.32 -7.81
N TYR A 254 -5.36 -25.99 -6.90
CA TYR A 254 -6.63 -26.69 -6.78
C TYR A 254 -7.47 -26.59 -8.07
N ALA A 255 -7.49 -25.43 -8.73
CA ALA A 255 -8.19 -25.25 -10.00
C ALA A 255 -7.59 -26.09 -11.15
N VAL A 256 -6.29 -26.39 -11.12
CA VAL A 256 -5.61 -27.23 -12.13
C VAL A 256 -5.81 -28.71 -11.85
N HIS A 257 -5.59 -29.14 -10.61
CA HIS A 257 -5.59 -30.56 -10.25
C HIS A 257 -7.00 -31.12 -10.07
N SER A 258 -7.94 -30.28 -9.64
CA SER A 258 -9.34 -30.70 -9.61
C SER A 258 -9.83 -30.89 -11.03
N SER A 259 -10.32 -32.10 -11.32
CA SER A 259 -10.93 -32.35 -12.61
C SER A 259 -12.10 -31.38 -12.80
N PHE A 260 -12.26 -30.84 -14.01
CA PHE A 260 -13.44 -30.04 -14.35
C PHE A 260 -14.77 -30.77 -14.02
N LEU A 261 -14.74 -32.11 -13.92
CA LEU A 261 -15.87 -32.94 -13.52
C LEU A 261 -16.08 -32.97 -12.00
N SER A 262 -15.03 -33.03 -11.18
CA SER A 262 -15.14 -32.95 -9.71
C SER A 262 -15.58 -31.56 -9.26
N LEU A 263 -15.23 -30.51 -10.00
CA LEU A 263 -15.81 -29.17 -9.79
C LEU A 263 -17.26 -29.02 -10.32
N LYS A 264 -17.90 -30.11 -10.78
CA LYS A 264 -19.37 -30.15 -10.97
C LYS A 264 -20.09 -30.70 -9.75
N GLU A 265 -19.39 -31.01 -8.65
CA GLU A 265 -20.03 -31.30 -7.38
C GLU A 265 -21.00 -30.18 -6.99
N GLU A 266 -22.17 -30.55 -6.51
CA GLU A 266 -23.30 -29.65 -6.27
C GLU A 266 -22.91 -28.44 -5.40
N ASN A 267 -22.03 -28.66 -4.42
CA ASN A 267 -21.54 -27.61 -3.53
C ASN A 267 -20.71 -26.53 -4.26
N LEU A 268 -19.88 -26.92 -5.24
CA LEU A 268 -19.06 -26.01 -6.04
C LEU A 268 -19.82 -25.44 -7.25
N LEU A 269 -20.99 -26.00 -7.54
CA LEU A 269 -21.96 -25.40 -8.48
C LEU A 269 -22.67 -24.18 -7.90
N LYS A 270 -22.68 -24.03 -6.57
CA LYS A 270 -23.30 -22.88 -5.90
C LYS A 270 -22.51 -21.59 -6.17
N GLU A 271 -23.25 -20.55 -6.52
CA GLU A 271 -22.75 -19.18 -6.58
C GLU A 271 -22.84 -18.56 -5.18
N ASN A 272 -21.71 -18.10 -4.64
CA ASN A 272 -21.65 -17.36 -3.37
C ASN A 272 -21.27 -15.91 -3.66
N SER A 273 -22.24 -15.16 -4.17
CA SER A 273 -22.03 -13.79 -4.63
C SER A 273 -21.88 -12.80 -3.48
N VAL A 274 -20.99 -11.82 -3.59
CA VAL A 274 -20.90 -10.72 -2.62
C VAL A 274 -22.18 -9.87 -2.55
N PHE A 275 -22.99 -9.89 -3.60
CA PHE A 275 -24.29 -9.20 -3.68
C PHE A 275 -25.40 -9.88 -2.88
N ASP A 276 -25.17 -11.10 -2.41
CA ASP A 276 -26.12 -11.86 -1.57
C ASP A 276 -25.83 -11.74 -0.07
N VAL A 277 -24.76 -11.04 0.27
CA VAL A 277 -24.33 -10.84 1.66
C VAL A 277 -25.18 -9.76 2.31
N LYS A 278 -25.61 -10.03 3.53
CA LYS A 278 -26.30 -9.11 4.42
C LYS A 278 -25.47 -9.12 5.70
N GLY A 279 -24.58 -8.16 5.83
CA GLY A 279 -23.77 -7.91 7.03
C GLY A 279 -23.06 -9.09 7.70
N GLU A 280 -22.66 -8.82 8.94
CA GLU A 280 -21.82 -9.68 9.77
C GLU A 280 -22.44 -11.04 10.10
N GLU A 281 -23.77 -11.19 10.05
CA GLU A 281 -24.43 -12.49 10.24
C GLU A 281 -24.02 -13.54 9.20
N ASN A 282 -23.45 -13.14 8.06
CA ASN A 282 -22.95 -14.06 7.06
C ASN A 282 -21.50 -14.52 7.28
N ARG A 283 -20.77 -13.95 8.25
CA ARG A 283 -19.36 -14.26 8.49
C ARG A 283 -19.11 -15.76 8.66
N GLN A 284 -19.84 -16.43 9.54
CA GLN A 284 -19.63 -17.85 9.81
C GLN A 284 -19.79 -18.70 8.54
N LYS A 285 -20.80 -18.41 7.71
CA LYS A 285 -21.01 -19.10 6.43
C LYS A 285 -19.85 -18.89 5.45
N ILE A 286 -19.24 -17.70 5.44
CA ILE A 286 -18.06 -17.40 4.63
C ILE A 286 -16.86 -18.20 5.17
N LEU A 287 -16.67 -18.22 6.49
CA LEU A 287 -15.62 -19.01 7.15
C LEU A 287 -15.78 -20.51 6.85
N ASP A 288 -16.99 -21.07 6.97
CA ASP A 288 -17.26 -22.47 6.64
C ASP A 288 -16.92 -22.80 5.17
N THR A 289 -17.23 -21.87 4.26
CA THR A 289 -16.88 -21.99 2.84
C THR A 289 -15.36 -22.00 2.66
N PHE A 290 -14.63 -21.15 3.38
CA PHE A 290 -13.18 -21.12 3.36
C PHE A 290 -12.55 -22.37 3.98
N SER A 291 -13.04 -22.83 5.13
CA SER A 291 -12.59 -24.07 5.78
C SER A 291 -12.77 -25.28 4.86
N HIS A 292 -13.89 -25.35 4.14
CA HIS A 292 -14.12 -26.40 3.15
C HIS A 292 -13.10 -26.33 2.01
N PHE A 293 -12.78 -25.13 1.50
CA PHE A 293 -11.71 -24.97 0.51
C PHE A 293 -10.34 -25.42 1.07
N LEU A 294 -10.00 -25.08 2.31
CA LEU A 294 -8.73 -25.49 2.91
C LEU A 294 -8.59 -27.02 2.97
N GLN A 295 -9.66 -27.74 3.33
CA GLN A 295 -9.69 -29.21 3.33
C GLN A 295 -9.36 -29.80 1.95
N LEU A 296 -9.84 -29.17 0.89
CA LEU A 296 -9.70 -29.62 -0.50
C LEU A 296 -8.39 -29.19 -1.17
N SER A 297 -7.84 -28.03 -0.77
CA SER A 297 -6.60 -27.47 -1.31
C SER A 297 -5.35 -28.15 -0.74
N ASN A 298 -4.15 -27.81 -1.23
CA ASN A 298 -2.88 -28.25 -0.66
C ASN A 298 -2.28 -27.27 0.36
N LEU A 299 -3.02 -26.25 0.79
CA LEU A 299 -2.55 -25.32 1.81
C LEU A 299 -2.58 -26.01 3.18
N ARG A 300 -1.39 -26.24 3.78
CA ARG A 300 -1.22 -26.99 5.04
C ARG A 300 -0.42 -26.28 6.11
N ASN A 301 0.21 -25.15 5.79
CA ASN A 301 0.99 -24.40 6.77
C ASN A 301 0.04 -23.67 7.74
N GLU A 302 0.07 -24.06 9.01
CA GLU A 302 -0.82 -23.54 10.05
C GLU A 302 -0.68 -22.03 10.24
N GLN A 303 0.56 -21.50 10.28
CA GLN A 303 0.78 -20.05 10.44
C GLN A 303 0.18 -19.23 9.30
N ILE A 304 0.26 -19.74 8.05
CA ILE A 304 -0.38 -19.10 6.90
C ILE A 304 -1.90 -19.17 7.03
N ILE A 305 -2.44 -20.32 7.43
CA ILE A 305 -3.88 -20.52 7.60
C ILE A 305 -4.43 -19.60 8.69
N ASP A 306 -3.75 -19.52 9.83
CA ASP A 306 -4.11 -18.65 10.95
C ASP A 306 -4.10 -17.17 10.50
N THR A 307 -3.06 -16.76 9.77
CA THR A 307 -3.00 -15.40 9.21
C THR A 307 -4.14 -15.12 8.22
N LEU A 308 -4.57 -16.10 7.43
CA LEU A 308 -5.74 -15.94 6.55
C LEU A 308 -7.04 -15.83 7.35
N TYR A 309 -7.20 -16.59 8.44
CA TYR A 309 -8.34 -16.43 9.35
C TYR A 309 -8.32 -15.08 10.06
N ASP A 310 -7.16 -14.55 10.42
CA ASP A 310 -7.01 -13.20 10.98
C ASP A 310 -7.50 -12.17 9.97
N ILE A 311 -7.03 -12.23 8.71
CA ILE A 311 -7.51 -11.32 7.65
C ILE A 311 -9.02 -11.42 7.52
N LEU A 312 -9.57 -12.64 7.43
CA LEU A 312 -11.00 -12.85 7.31
C LEU A 312 -11.75 -12.25 8.49
N SER A 313 -11.24 -12.40 9.72
CA SER A 313 -11.87 -11.94 10.96
C SER A 313 -11.82 -10.43 11.14
N TYR A 314 -10.71 -9.78 10.77
CA TYR A 314 -10.54 -8.33 10.90
C TYR A 314 -11.17 -7.54 9.75
N SER A 315 -11.27 -8.10 8.55
CA SER A 315 -12.00 -7.45 7.46
C SER A 315 -13.51 -7.44 7.78
N SER A 316 -14.13 -6.27 7.71
CA SER A 316 -15.58 -6.13 7.89
C SER A 316 -16.34 -6.80 6.74
N VAL A 317 -17.35 -7.61 7.05
CA VAL A 317 -18.25 -8.17 6.03
C VAL A 317 -19.06 -7.05 5.37
N ASP A 318 -19.43 -6.01 6.11
CA ASP A 318 -20.14 -4.85 5.56
C ASP A 318 -19.33 -4.14 4.46
N SER A 319 -18.00 -4.22 4.52
CA SER A 319 -17.13 -3.64 3.49
C SER A 319 -17.18 -4.38 2.14
N ILE A 320 -17.70 -5.60 2.10
CA ILE A 320 -17.90 -6.37 0.85
C ILE A 320 -19.36 -6.43 0.41
N VAL A 321 -20.29 -5.85 1.18
CA VAL A 321 -21.71 -5.72 0.79
C VAL A 321 -21.82 -4.65 -0.29
N LEU A 322 -21.83 -5.11 -1.54
CA LEU A 322 -21.93 -4.22 -2.70
C LEU A 322 -23.39 -4.00 -3.11
N PRO A 323 -23.75 -2.77 -3.55
CA PRO A 323 -25.10 -2.49 -4.02
C PRO A 323 -25.43 -3.30 -5.29
N ASN A 324 -26.70 -3.71 -5.41
CA ASN A 324 -27.25 -4.44 -6.55
C ASN A 324 -27.45 -3.54 -7.78
N LYS A 325 -26.37 -2.92 -8.24
CA LYS A 325 -26.33 -1.99 -9.37
C LYS A 325 -25.30 -2.42 -10.39
N TYR A 326 -25.69 -2.36 -11.67
CA TYR A 326 -24.75 -2.45 -12.78
C TYR A 326 -23.95 -1.14 -12.82
N ILE A 327 -22.65 -1.22 -13.10
CA ILE A 327 -21.76 -0.05 -13.12
C ILE A 327 -21.04 0.03 -14.46
N PHE A 328 -20.84 1.24 -14.96
CA PHE A 328 -19.95 1.47 -16.09
C PHE A 328 -18.51 1.05 -15.78
N SER A 329 -17.75 0.71 -16.81
CA SER A 329 -16.29 0.75 -16.70
C SER A 329 -15.85 2.17 -16.30
N HIS A 330 -14.92 2.34 -15.35
CA HIS A 330 -14.32 3.67 -15.09
C HIS A 330 -13.62 4.23 -16.33
N LEU A 331 -13.20 3.36 -17.23
CA LEU A 331 -12.62 3.76 -18.50
C LEU A 331 -13.66 4.32 -19.49
N MET A 332 -14.96 4.35 -19.17
CA MET A 332 -15.99 4.90 -20.06
C MET A 332 -15.61 6.28 -20.61
N PHE A 333 -14.89 7.08 -19.82
CA PHE A 333 -14.44 8.43 -20.17
C PHE A 333 -12.93 8.52 -20.40
N HIS A 334 -12.25 7.40 -20.60
CA HIS A 334 -10.85 7.37 -21.01
C HIS A 334 -10.75 7.08 -22.51
N ARG A 335 -9.78 7.67 -23.20
CA ARG A 335 -9.51 7.46 -24.63
C ARG A 335 -9.60 5.98 -24.98
N GLN A 336 -10.54 5.63 -25.85
CA GLN A 336 -10.83 4.26 -26.31
C GLN A 336 -11.51 3.33 -25.28
N GLY A 337 -11.88 3.77 -24.08
CA GLY A 337 -12.64 2.94 -23.13
C GLY A 337 -14.14 2.86 -23.43
N ASN A 338 -14.61 3.65 -24.40
CA ASN A 338 -15.86 3.40 -25.13
C ASN A 338 -15.73 2.31 -26.19
N ARG A 339 -14.52 1.75 -26.43
CA ARG A 339 -14.38 0.53 -27.23
C ARG A 339 -15.04 -0.58 -26.43
N CYS A 340 -16.32 -0.75 -26.74
CA CYS A 340 -16.97 -2.03 -26.73
C CYS A 340 -15.93 -3.05 -27.20
N PRO A 341 -15.59 -4.07 -26.39
CA PRO A 341 -14.86 -5.21 -26.91
C PRO A 341 -15.45 -5.56 -28.27
N THR A 342 -14.62 -5.52 -29.30
CA THR A 342 -15.03 -5.40 -30.72
C THR A 342 -15.83 -6.60 -31.23
N HIS A 343 -16.09 -7.57 -30.35
CA HIS A 343 -16.87 -8.78 -30.58
C HIS A 343 -18.40 -8.57 -30.64
N TRP A 344 -18.95 -7.43 -30.16
CA TRP A 344 -20.41 -7.17 -30.29
C TRP A 344 -20.82 -6.54 -31.62
N GLN A 345 -19.86 -6.00 -32.37
CA GLN A 345 -20.16 -5.36 -33.66
C GLN A 345 -19.91 -6.30 -34.85
N ASN A 346 -19.08 -7.35 -34.69
CA ASN A 346 -18.55 -8.14 -35.81
C ASN A 346 -18.58 -9.67 -35.59
N GLY A 347 -19.41 -10.20 -34.69
CA GLY A 347 -19.49 -11.64 -34.41
C GLY A 347 -20.91 -12.16 -34.16
N ASN A 348 -21.08 -13.49 -34.15
CA ASN A 348 -22.35 -14.19 -33.83
C ASN A 348 -22.74 -14.12 -32.34
N TYR A 349 -22.20 -13.17 -31.58
CA TYR A 349 -22.47 -13.02 -30.15
C TYR A 349 -23.45 -11.87 -29.94
N THR A 350 -24.59 -12.18 -29.31
CA THR A 350 -25.60 -11.19 -28.92
C THR A 350 -25.57 -11.07 -27.40
N ALA A 351 -24.97 -9.99 -26.90
CA ALA A 351 -24.88 -9.73 -25.48
C ALA A 351 -26.26 -9.46 -24.87
N ASN A 352 -26.45 -9.79 -23.58
CA ASN A 352 -27.66 -9.45 -22.86
C ASN A 352 -27.73 -7.93 -22.65
N VAL A 353 -28.72 -7.29 -23.28
CA VAL A 353 -28.90 -5.85 -23.20
C VAL A 353 -29.40 -5.43 -21.81
N ILE A 354 -28.70 -4.47 -21.23
CA ILE A 354 -29.02 -3.83 -19.96
C ILE A 354 -29.52 -2.40 -20.26
N PRO A 355 -30.77 -2.08 -19.87
CA PRO A 355 -31.30 -0.72 -20.01
C PRO A 355 -30.45 0.31 -19.27
N LYS A 356 -30.24 1.48 -19.90
CA LYS A 356 -29.46 2.59 -19.33
C LYS A 356 -29.88 2.99 -17.91
N ASN A 357 -31.18 2.95 -17.61
CA ASN A 357 -31.72 3.34 -16.30
C ASN A 357 -31.42 2.33 -15.18
N LYS A 358 -30.85 1.15 -15.50
CA LYS A 358 -30.39 0.17 -14.52
C LYS A 358 -28.90 0.28 -14.21
N ILE A 359 -28.20 1.21 -14.87
CA ILE A 359 -26.75 1.38 -14.75
C ILE A 359 -26.45 2.63 -13.95
N SER A 360 -25.57 2.49 -12.99
CA SER A 360 -25.07 3.58 -12.17
C SER A 360 -23.67 4.00 -12.63
N THR A 361 -23.38 5.29 -12.49
CA THR A 361 -21.99 5.76 -12.55
C THR A 361 -21.24 5.29 -11.30
N PRO A 362 -19.95 4.94 -11.44
CA PRO A 362 -19.05 4.89 -10.29
C PRO A 362 -19.19 6.14 -9.44
N ASN A 363 -19.16 5.98 -8.12
CA ASN A 363 -19.04 7.10 -7.18
C ASN A 363 -17.63 7.70 -7.13
N PHE A 364 -16.68 7.11 -7.86
CA PHE A 364 -15.26 7.49 -7.88
C PHE A 364 -14.85 7.96 -9.28
N GLU A 365 -14.18 9.10 -9.37
CA GLU A 365 -13.57 9.60 -10.61
C GLU A 365 -12.06 9.32 -10.61
N ASP A 366 -11.61 8.55 -11.59
CA ASP A 366 -10.20 8.26 -11.81
C ASP A 366 -9.46 9.50 -12.36
N ILE A 367 -8.17 9.66 -12.04
CA ILE A 367 -7.27 10.64 -12.66
C ILE A 367 -7.30 10.58 -14.19
N HIS A 368 -7.51 9.39 -14.78
CA HIS A 368 -7.68 9.22 -16.22
C HIS A 368 -8.92 9.96 -16.77
N VAL A 369 -10.03 9.90 -16.04
CA VAL A 369 -11.29 10.60 -16.38
C VAL A 369 -11.11 12.11 -16.18
N LEU A 370 -10.46 12.51 -15.08
CA LEU A 370 -10.15 13.91 -14.79
C LEU A 370 -9.26 14.53 -15.88
N ARG A 371 -8.21 13.81 -16.31
CA ARG A 371 -7.29 14.22 -17.39
C ARG A 371 -8.00 14.42 -18.72
N GLU A 372 -9.01 13.60 -19.03
CA GLU A 372 -9.76 13.72 -20.28
C GLU A 372 -10.75 14.90 -20.25
N ARG A 373 -11.44 15.12 -19.13
CA ARG A 373 -12.44 16.19 -18.99
C ARG A 373 -11.82 17.59 -18.86
N ASN A 374 -10.62 17.69 -18.31
CA ASN A 374 -9.85 18.93 -18.27
C ASN A 374 -8.55 18.77 -19.06
N PRO A 375 -8.54 18.97 -20.38
CA PRO A 375 -7.29 18.94 -21.17
C PRO A 375 -6.30 20.05 -20.74
N ASP A 376 -6.80 21.12 -20.11
CA ASP A 376 -6.00 22.16 -19.49
C ASP A 376 -5.49 21.79 -18.09
N PHE A 377 -5.89 20.64 -17.54
CA PHE A 377 -5.19 19.96 -16.44
C PHE A 377 -3.85 19.44 -16.97
N ARG A 378 -2.96 20.39 -17.29
CA ARG A 378 -1.63 20.15 -17.80
C ARG A 378 -0.81 19.55 -16.65
N ILE A 379 -0.62 18.25 -16.71
CA ILE A 379 0.60 17.66 -16.15
C ILE A 379 1.72 18.22 -17.00
N ARG A 380 2.42 19.23 -16.48
CA ARG A 380 3.73 19.56 -17.02
C ARG A 380 4.61 18.35 -16.76
N GLU A 381 4.79 17.52 -17.78
CA GLU A 381 5.94 16.62 -17.90
C GLU A 381 7.17 17.35 -17.32
N PRO A 382 8.01 16.70 -16.50
CA PRO A 382 9.18 17.31 -15.88
C PRO A 382 10.29 17.56 -16.91
N GLN A 383 9.99 18.30 -17.97
CA GLN A 383 10.99 18.91 -18.83
C GLN A 383 11.01 20.41 -18.55
N ARG A 384 12.19 20.89 -18.13
CA ARG A 384 12.62 22.29 -17.90
C ARG A 384 12.38 22.94 -16.53
N ILE A 385 12.78 22.27 -15.45
CA ILE A 385 13.21 22.97 -14.21
C ILE A 385 14.76 23.09 -14.13
N MET A 386 15.49 22.66 -15.16
CA MET A 386 16.95 22.84 -15.23
C MET A 386 17.37 24.28 -15.62
N GLU A 387 16.51 25.05 -16.30
CA GLU A 387 16.88 26.41 -16.76
C GLU A 387 16.79 27.46 -15.64
N ASN A 388 16.00 27.25 -14.58
CA ASN A 388 15.87 28.18 -13.46
C ASN A 388 16.81 27.90 -12.28
N LEU A 389 17.36 26.68 -12.16
CA LEU A 389 18.31 26.36 -11.09
C LEU A 389 19.69 27.02 -11.29
N ASN A 390 20.11 27.22 -12.55
CA ASN A 390 21.39 27.86 -12.86
C ASN A 390 21.43 29.35 -12.46
N ASN A 391 20.27 30.01 -12.30
CA ASN A 391 20.21 31.38 -11.80
C ASN A 391 20.22 31.47 -10.26
N PHE A 392 19.97 30.36 -9.55
CA PHE A 392 19.90 30.33 -8.10
C PHE A 392 21.25 29.98 -7.43
N ILE A 393 22.18 29.35 -8.15
CA ILE A 393 23.46 28.85 -7.61
C ILE A 393 24.54 29.95 -7.44
N ARG A 394 24.27 31.22 -7.81
CA ARG A 394 25.24 32.33 -7.71
C ARG A 394 25.17 33.19 -6.44
N ARG A 395 24.79 32.63 -5.29
CA ARG A 395 24.94 33.34 -4.00
C ARG A 395 25.76 32.52 -3.00
N PRO A 396 26.83 33.09 -2.41
CA PRO A 396 27.54 32.42 -1.34
C PRO A 396 26.79 32.68 -0.03
N THR A 397 26.24 31.65 0.59
CA THR A 397 25.78 31.73 1.98
C THR A 397 26.66 30.90 2.87
N ARG A 398 27.25 31.58 3.86
CA ARG A 398 27.90 31.00 5.03
C ARG A 398 26.85 30.30 5.94
N THR A 399 27.39 29.37 6.75
CA THR A 399 27.00 28.96 8.11
C THR A 399 25.94 27.84 8.34
N PRO A 400 26.09 27.05 9.44
CA PRO A 400 25.60 25.68 9.64
C PRO A 400 24.32 25.62 10.48
N ILE A 401 23.19 26.09 9.94
CA ILE A 401 21.87 26.01 10.62
C ILE A 401 21.03 24.83 10.09
N ARG A 402 21.48 24.18 9.01
CA ARG A 402 20.68 23.21 8.24
C ARG A 402 20.40 21.88 8.95
N ASN A 403 21.22 21.50 9.93
CA ASN A 403 21.08 20.20 10.61
C ASN A 403 20.04 20.24 11.76
N ALA A 404 19.92 21.36 12.47
CA ALA A 404 18.97 21.49 13.58
C ALA A 404 17.51 21.45 13.10
N THR A 405 17.20 22.10 11.98
CA THR A 405 15.84 22.14 11.42
C THR A 405 15.35 20.77 10.92
N ASN A 406 16.26 19.94 10.39
CA ASN A 406 15.93 18.60 9.89
C ASN A 406 15.60 17.64 11.04
N ASN A 407 16.32 17.73 12.16
CA ASN A 407 16.04 16.93 13.34
C ASN A 407 14.74 17.36 14.02
N LEU A 408 14.45 18.67 14.06
CA LEU A 408 13.21 19.22 14.61
C LEU A 408 11.97 18.71 13.87
N THR A 409 12.03 18.68 12.53
CA THR A 409 10.90 18.25 11.69
C THR A 409 10.63 16.75 11.85
N ARG A 410 11.69 15.94 11.99
CA ARG A 410 11.57 14.49 12.25
C ARG A 410 10.94 14.20 13.62
N LEU A 411 11.40 14.91 14.66
CA LEU A 411 10.90 14.72 16.02
C LEU A 411 9.41 15.10 16.14
N VAL A 412 9.00 16.23 15.56
CA VAL A 412 7.60 16.68 15.50
C VAL A 412 6.71 15.67 14.77
N THR A 413 7.22 15.06 13.71
CA THR A 413 6.48 14.03 12.95
C THR A 413 6.28 12.75 13.76
N ILE A 414 7.27 12.35 14.56
CA ILE A 414 7.21 11.16 15.41
C ILE A 414 6.27 11.40 16.62
N ILE A 415 6.39 12.56 17.28
CA ILE A 415 5.53 12.92 18.41
C ILE A 415 4.05 13.00 18.01
N ASN A 416 3.74 13.63 16.86
CA ASN A 416 2.36 13.67 16.35
C ASN A 416 1.82 12.28 15.97
N ARG A 417 2.70 11.32 15.63
CA ARG A 417 2.30 9.96 15.28
C ARG A 417 1.91 9.14 16.50
N ASP A 418 2.66 9.29 17.60
CA ASP A 418 2.60 8.35 18.72
C ASP A 418 1.93 8.94 19.99
N TYR A 419 1.88 10.27 20.16
CA TYR A 419 1.45 10.91 21.42
C TYR A 419 0.31 11.96 21.31
N GLY A 420 -0.19 12.25 20.11
CA GLY A 420 -1.28 13.23 19.89
C GLY A 420 -0.80 14.56 19.29
N GLU A 421 -1.74 15.49 19.01
CA GLU A 421 -1.47 16.75 18.30
C GLU A 421 -0.68 17.77 19.15
N ILE A 422 0.40 18.34 18.58
CA ILE A 422 1.06 19.52 19.15
C ILE A 422 0.16 20.75 19.01
N PHE A 423 -0.33 21.28 20.13
CA PHE A 423 -1.09 22.53 20.14
C PHE A 423 -0.19 23.76 20.28
N GLY A 424 -0.03 24.49 19.17
CA GLY A 424 0.55 25.84 19.13
C GLY A 424 2.00 25.93 18.64
N GLY A 425 2.38 27.12 18.17
CA GLY A 425 3.74 27.42 17.69
C GLY A 425 4.79 27.46 18.81
N PRO A 426 6.09 27.54 18.46
CA PRO A 426 7.19 27.59 19.42
C PRO A 426 7.00 28.74 20.42
N ARG A 427 7.02 28.41 21.71
CA ARG A 427 6.93 29.40 22.80
C ARG A 427 8.33 29.76 23.29
N ARG A 428 8.45 30.92 23.94
CA ARG A 428 9.68 31.36 24.61
C ARG A 428 9.43 31.43 26.11
N ASN A 429 10.37 30.98 26.94
CA ASN A 429 10.32 31.21 28.38
C ASN A 429 10.90 32.58 28.73
N GLU A 430 10.94 32.93 30.01
CA GLU A 430 11.50 34.19 30.50
C GLU A 430 13.01 34.35 30.26
N HIS A 431 13.69 33.26 29.88
CA HIS A 431 15.10 33.24 29.50
C HIS A 431 15.34 33.20 27.98
N ASP A 432 14.29 33.45 27.18
CA ASP A 432 14.33 33.46 25.71
C ASP A 432 14.58 32.09 25.03
N GLU A 433 14.47 31.00 25.80
CA GLU A 433 14.63 29.64 25.30
C GLU A 433 13.36 29.18 24.59
N ARG A 434 13.52 28.54 23.42
CA ARG A 434 12.40 28.01 22.66
C ARG A 434 11.99 26.64 23.16
N TYR A 435 10.70 26.46 23.41
CA TYR A 435 10.14 25.17 23.80
C TYR A 435 8.80 24.90 23.10
N PHE A 436 8.44 23.63 23.07
CA PHE A 436 7.12 23.15 22.64
C PHE A 436 6.39 22.54 23.83
N VAL A 437 5.06 22.63 23.81
CA VAL A 437 4.17 22.00 24.77
C VAL A 437 3.46 20.86 24.05
N VAL A 438 3.64 19.64 24.54
CA VAL A 438 2.95 18.46 24.03
C VAL A 438 1.92 18.05 25.08
N HIS A 439 0.66 17.87 24.65
CA HIS A 439 -0.40 17.35 25.50
C HIS A 439 -0.62 15.88 25.16
N GLY A 440 -0.69 15.02 26.17
CA GLY A 440 -1.04 13.61 25.99
C GLY A 440 -2.50 13.42 25.55
N ASN A 441 -2.80 12.29 24.92
CA ASN A 441 -4.16 11.86 24.57
C ASN A 441 -5.05 11.69 25.83
N GLU A 442 -6.38 11.74 25.64
CA GLU A 442 -7.43 11.87 26.67
C GLU A 442 -7.37 10.88 27.87
N GLU A 443 -6.59 9.80 27.81
CA GLU A 443 -6.35 8.89 28.94
C GLU A 443 -5.33 9.41 29.97
N TYR A 444 -4.50 10.41 29.63
CA TYR A 444 -3.47 10.99 30.50
C TYR A 444 -3.77 12.46 30.79
N THR A 445 -4.77 12.72 31.64
CA THR A 445 -5.10 14.08 32.05
C THR A 445 -4.16 14.57 33.15
N GLY A 446 -3.02 15.15 32.75
CA GLY A 446 -2.15 15.87 33.69
C GLY A 446 -0.74 16.19 33.20
N ASP A 447 -0.21 15.39 32.28
CA ASP A 447 1.23 15.45 32.00
C ASP A 447 1.57 16.47 30.91
N ILE A 448 2.32 17.51 31.30
CA ILE A 448 2.88 18.49 30.39
C ILE A 448 4.35 18.14 30.18
N LEU A 449 4.68 17.67 28.98
CA LEU A 449 6.06 17.50 28.56
C LEU A 449 6.55 18.82 27.92
N ARG A 450 7.62 19.41 28.47
CA ARG A 450 8.31 20.57 27.87
C ARG A 450 9.65 20.13 27.32
N ILE A 451 9.83 20.35 26.02
CA ILE A 451 11.07 20.05 25.30
C ILE A 451 11.79 21.38 25.03
N TYR A 452 12.99 21.55 25.60
CA TYR A 452 13.83 22.73 25.44
C TYR A 452 15.01 22.42 24.50
N PHE A 453 15.42 23.44 23.73
CA PHE A 453 16.56 23.35 22.81
C PHE A 453 17.60 24.44 23.13
N ASP A 454 18.80 24.01 23.52
CA ASP A 454 19.96 24.87 23.73
C ASP A 454 20.66 25.17 22.38
N PRO A 455 21.11 26.41 22.12
CA PRO A 455 21.97 26.77 20.98
C PRO A 455 23.22 25.88 20.75
N THR A 456 23.65 25.13 21.75
CA THR A 456 24.82 24.23 21.71
C THR A 456 24.49 22.77 21.34
N ASN A 457 23.23 22.48 20.94
CA ASN A 457 22.69 21.17 20.52
C ASN A 457 22.31 20.19 21.65
N PHE A 458 21.92 20.67 22.82
CA PHE A 458 21.32 19.82 23.85
C PHE A 458 19.80 19.71 23.65
N LEU A 459 19.29 18.48 23.70
CA LEU A 459 17.87 18.21 23.93
C LEU A 459 17.68 18.18 25.45
N ILE A 460 16.78 18.99 25.98
CA ILE A 460 16.44 18.93 27.41
C ILE A 460 14.94 18.61 27.49
N ILE A 461 14.62 17.46 28.06
CA ILE A 461 13.24 17.06 28.35
C ILE A 461 12.98 17.36 29.82
N ARG A 462 11.97 18.18 30.10
CA ARG A 462 11.43 18.37 31.45
C ARG A 462 9.98 17.93 31.47
N SER A 463 9.62 17.10 32.43
CA SER A 463 8.22 16.88 32.77
C SER A 463 7.83 17.78 33.94
N ASP A 464 6.56 18.14 34.02
CA ASP A 464 5.98 18.79 35.20
C ASP A 464 5.48 17.77 36.25
N LEU A 465 6.04 16.55 36.27
CA LEU A 465 5.68 15.54 37.27
C LEU A 465 6.06 16.01 38.68
N GLY A 466 5.14 15.81 39.62
CA GLY A 466 5.21 16.39 40.97
C GLY A 466 6.27 15.78 41.88
N SER A 467 6.74 14.55 41.60
CA SER A 467 7.75 13.84 42.36
C SER A 467 8.90 13.34 41.50
N ARG A 468 10.08 13.16 42.10
CA ARG A 468 11.23 12.48 41.50
C ARG A 468 10.93 11.01 41.15
N GLU A 469 10.16 10.32 42.00
CA GLU A 469 9.76 8.92 41.78
C GLU A 469 8.88 8.76 40.53
N ASP A 470 7.93 9.68 40.31
CA ASP A 470 7.09 9.67 39.09
C ASP A 470 7.92 9.90 37.82
N PHE A 471 8.99 10.69 37.91
CA PHE A 471 9.89 10.94 36.79
C PHE A 471 10.77 9.73 36.48
N GLU A 472 11.29 9.06 37.51
CA GLU A 472 12.11 7.84 37.36
C GLU A 472 11.27 6.69 36.77
N GLU A 473 10.02 6.53 37.20
CA GLU A 473 9.09 5.52 36.64
C GLU A 473 8.71 5.84 35.18
N TRP A 474 8.43 7.12 34.87
CA TRP A 474 8.20 7.57 33.49
C TRP A 474 9.43 7.34 32.60
N GLU A 475 10.64 7.62 33.10
CA GLU A 475 11.89 7.39 32.38
C GLU A 475 12.07 5.91 32.07
N GLU A 476 11.90 5.03 33.05
CA GLU A 476 12.06 3.59 32.86
C GLU A 476 11.06 3.02 31.85
N MET A 477 9.81 3.49 31.87
CA MET A 477 8.79 3.11 30.89
C MET A 477 9.12 3.55 29.46
N ASN A 478 9.87 4.65 29.29
CA ASN A 478 10.09 5.27 27.97
C ASN A 478 11.54 5.18 27.49
N ARG A 479 12.43 4.55 28.26
CA ARG A 479 13.88 4.44 28.00
C ARG A 479 14.21 3.94 26.60
N GLU A 480 13.62 2.81 26.20
CA GLU A 480 13.86 2.20 24.88
C GLU A 480 13.43 3.13 23.73
N THR A 481 12.33 3.87 23.89
CA THR A 481 11.86 4.84 22.87
C THR A 481 12.79 6.05 22.79
N ILE A 482 13.31 6.53 23.92
CA ILE A 482 14.25 7.65 23.97
C ILE A 482 15.60 7.26 23.35
N GLU A 483 16.11 6.07 23.67
CA GLU A 483 17.34 5.52 23.10
C GLU A 483 17.20 5.27 21.58
N GLU A 484 16.03 4.82 21.12
CA GLU A 484 15.72 4.69 19.70
C GLU A 484 15.71 6.05 18.97
N ILE A 485 15.21 7.11 19.62
CA ILE A 485 15.17 8.47 19.06
C ILE A 485 16.57 9.10 18.99
N VAL A 486 17.38 8.90 20.02
CA VAL A 486 18.70 9.55 20.16
C VAL A 486 19.81 8.74 19.47
N GLY A 487 19.64 7.43 19.33
CA GLY A 487 20.55 6.54 18.61
C GLY A 487 21.84 6.18 19.35
N GLU A 488 21.90 6.43 20.67
CA GLU A 488 23.03 6.16 21.55
C GLU A 488 22.53 5.68 22.94
N GLU A 489 23.37 4.96 23.67
CA GLU A 489 23.11 4.44 25.03
C GLU A 489 23.18 5.59 26.06
N LEU A 490 22.25 5.63 27.03
CA LEU A 490 22.13 6.72 28.00
C LEU A 490 23.26 6.68 29.06
N GLU A 491 24.07 7.74 29.16
CA GLU A 491 24.95 7.99 30.32
C GLU A 491 24.39 9.12 31.22
N ILE A 492 24.26 8.83 32.52
CA ILE A 492 23.85 9.79 33.55
C ILE A 492 25.07 10.54 34.06
N ASN A 493 25.01 11.88 34.08
CA ASN A 493 26.02 12.73 34.72
C ASN A 493 25.49 13.21 36.08
N ASP A 494 26.07 12.70 37.17
CA ASP A 494 25.69 13.02 38.55
C ASP A 494 26.33 14.32 39.10
N GLU A 495 27.12 15.05 38.30
CA GLU A 495 27.75 16.29 38.76
C GLU A 495 26.77 17.48 38.72
N ILE A 496 26.03 17.64 39.81
CA ILE A 496 25.37 18.91 40.16
C ILE A 496 26.43 19.80 40.83
N PRO A 497 26.76 21.00 40.31
CA PRO A 497 27.60 21.94 41.05
C PRO A 497 26.88 22.38 42.32
N GLU A 498 27.56 22.33 43.47
CA GLU A 498 27.03 22.87 44.73
C GLU A 498 26.61 24.34 44.56
N PRO A 499 25.36 24.71 44.89
CA PRO A 499 24.93 26.09 44.78
C PRO A 499 25.49 26.94 45.92
N GLU A 500 25.90 28.17 45.61
CA GLU A 500 26.02 29.24 46.60
C GLU A 500 24.63 29.49 47.24
N GLU A 501 24.59 29.69 48.57
CA GLU A 501 23.36 29.84 49.36
C GLU A 501 22.39 30.91 48.79
N PRO A 502 21.12 30.58 48.52
CA PRO A 502 20.13 31.55 48.07
C PRO A 502 19.48 32.33 49.22
N GLN A 503 19.26 33.63 49.00
CA GLN A 503 18.69 34.58 49.97
C GLN A 503 17.15 34.57 50.10
N ASN A 504 16.42 33.55 49.61
CA ASN A 504 14.96 33.53 49.73
C ASN A 504 14.37 32.11 49.90
N PRO A 505 13.57 31.80 50.94
CA PRO A 505 13.11 30.43 51.23
C PRO A 505 11.85 29.96 50.49
N GLU A 506 11.20 30.79 49.65
CA GLU A 506 9.88 30.44 49.08
C GLU A 506 9.89 29.85 47.65
N GLU A 507 11.06 29.60 47.05
CA GLU A 507 11.15 28.90 45.76
C GLU A 507 12.10 27.70 45.87
N ASN A 508 11.57 26.55 46.28
CA ASN A 508 12.29 25.28 46.15
C ASN A 508 11.34 24.14 45.79
N TYR A 509 11.14 23.95 44.48
CA TYR A 509 10.80 22.66 43.90
C TYR A 509 11.91 22.32 42.90
N HIS A 510 12.81 21.42 43.28
CA HIS A 510 13.82 20.87 42.38
C HIS A 510 13.13 19.99 41.33
N ARG A 511 13.35 20.30 40.05
CA ARG A 511 12.80 19.51 38.93
C ARG A 511 13.90 18.64 38.32
N PRO A 512 13.66 17.33 38.11
CA PRO A 512 14.61 16.47 37.44
C PRO A 512 14.83 16.93 35.98
N THR A 513 16.06 16.80 35.48
CA THR A 513 16.45 17.27 34.14
C THR A 513 17.40 16.25 33.49
N LEU A 514 17.10 15.82 32.26
CA LEU A 514 17.99 14.98 31.44
C LEU A 514 18.82 15.85 30.48
N ARG A 515 20.13 15.56 30.35
CA ARG A 515 21.06 16.20 29.41
C ARG A 515 21.80 15.15 28.58
N PHE A 516 21.97 15.40 27.28
CA PHE A 516 22.63 14.47 26.35
C PHE A 516 23.93 15.07 25.79
N ASN A 517 25.09 14.42 26.00
CA ASN A 517 26.38 14.86 25.46
C ASN A 517 26.70 14.16 24.12
N ARG A 518 27.41 14.83 23.20
CA ARG A 518 27.91 14.23 21.95
C ARG A 518 29.41 14.01 22.00
N TRP A 519 29.87 12.76 21.88
CA TRP A 519 31.29 12.44 21.67
C TRP A 519 31.67 12.49 20.18
N THR A 520 32.74 13.22 19.83
CA THR A 520 33.37 13.11 18.50
C THR A 520 34.65 12.30 18.60
N GLN A 521 34.62 11.01 18.22
CA GLN A 521 35.84 10.25 17.98
C GLN A 521 36.35 10.47 16.55
N THR A 522 37.46 11.20 16.41
CA THR A 522 38.31 11.16 15.20
C THR A 522 39.37 10.08 15.36
N GLY A 523 39.12 8.89 14.80
CA GLY A 523 40.09 7.80 14.73
C GLY A 523 40.85 7.81 13.40
N ASN A 524 42.14 8.16 13.44
CA ASN A 524 43.09 8.00 12.34
C ASN A 524 43.37 6.51 12.10
N PHE A 525 43.21 6.03 10.86
CA PHE A 525 43.71 4.72 10.43
C PHE A 525 45.07 4.86 9.74
N THR A 526 46.12 4.38 10.40
CA THR A 526 47.43 4.10 9.82
C THR A 526 47.39 2.78 9.04
N THR A 527 47.81 2.84 7.78
CA THR A 527 48.08 1.70 6.91
C THR A 527 49.36 0.99 7.31
N THR A 528 49.31 -0.34 7.47
CA THR A 528 50.50 -1.21 7.35
C THR A 528 50.25 -2.26 6.29
N ALA A 529 51.07 -2.20 5.25
CA ALA A 529 51.20 -3.22 4.21
C ALA A 529 51.81 -4.50 4.79
N ASN A 530 51.36 -5.65 4.29
CA ASN A 530 52.21 -6.82 4.19
C ASN A 530 51.91 -7.58 2.91
N THR A 531 52.97 -7.73 2.13
CA THR A 531 53.13 -8.52 0.92
C THR A 531 53.28 -9.99 1.26
N THR A 532 52.60 -10.88 0.54
CA THR A 532 53.16 -12.17 0.12
C THR A 532 52.51 -12.61 -1.18
N ASN A 533 53.37 -12.90 -2.15
CA ASN A 533 53.09 -13.52 -3.43
C ASN A 533 52.41 -14.88 -3.24
N ASP A 534 51.45 -15.23 -4.09
CA ASP A 534 51.52 -16.53 -4.76
C ASP A 534 50.76 -16.53 -6.08
N THR A 535 51.25 -17.38 -6.96
CA THR A 535 51.20 -17.34 -8.41
C THR A 535 49.87 -17.78 -9.04
N ASP A 536 49.58 -17.18 -10.19
CA ASP A 536 48.68 -17.64 -11.24
C ASP A 536 48.75 -19.16 -11.48
N GLU A 537 47.58 -19.79 -11.67
CA GLU A 537 47.34 -20.68 -12.80
C GLU A 537 45.86 -21.10 -12.94
N ASN A 538 45.33 -20.90 -14.14
CA ASN A 538 44.35 -21.73 -14.85
C ASN A 538 42.83 -21.73 -14.48
N ARG A 539 42.11 -21.03 -15.36
CA ARG A 539 41.03 -21.51 -16.27
C ARG A 539 39.54 -21.25 -15.94
N PRO A 540 38.70 -21.15 -17.00
CA PRO A 540 37.35 -20.60 -16.96
C PRO A 540 36.27 -21.70 -16.85
N PHE A 541 35.09 -21.31 -16.34
CA PHE A 541 33.76 -21.74 -16.79
C PHE A 541 32.70 -20.74 -16.34
#